data_AF-A0A2W6CRN2-F1
#
_entry.id   AF-A0A2W6CRN2-F1
#
_cell.length_a   1.000
_cell.length_b   1.000
_cell.length_c   1.000
_cell.angle_alpha   90.00
_cell.angle_beta   90.00
_cell.angle_gamma   90.00
#
_symmetry.space_group_name_H-M   'P 1'
#
loop_
_entity.id
_entity.type
_entity.pdbx_description
1 polymer ?
#
loop_
_entity_poly.entity_id
_entity_poly.type
_entity_poly.pdbx_seq_one_letter_code
_entity_poly.pdbx_strand_id
1 'polypeptide(L)'
;MAVAVTRNEPPEVLLAEDEHVLGRLIALRLVAHTRPGALGHQLEGIGAALLDERWADAVTHWMEATGTVIDAYPDEEVWTEEQLDQDRASFEVRVAPIFK
;
A
#
# COMPACT_ATOMS: atom_id res chain seq x y z
N MET A 1 6.43 -7.63 5.55
CA MET A 1 6.30 -6.18 5.35
C MET A 1 5.20 -5.99 4.34
N ALA A 2 4.29 -5.05 4.58
CA ALA A 2 3.20 -4.77 3.67
C ALA A 2 3.47 -3.47 2.90
N VAL A 3 3.11 -3.46 1.62
CA VAL A 3 3.30 -2.33 0.71
C VAL A 3 1.97 -1.96 0.07
N ALA A 4 1.67 -0.67 -0.02
CA ALA A 4 0.59 -0.18 -0.87
C ALA A 4 1.12 0.87 -1.85
N VAL A 5 0.58 0.85 -3.07
CA VAL A 5 0.91 1.81 -4.12
C VAL A 5 -0.38 2.40 -4.68
N THR A 6 -0.51 3.73 -4.67
CA THR A 6 -1.61 4.40 -5.34
C THR A 6 -1.34 4.50 -6.84
N ARG A 7 -2.37 4.37 -7.68
CA ARG A 7 -2.25 4.52 -9.14
C ARG A 7 -2.31 5.97 -9.64
N ASN A 8 -2.07 6.93 -8.76
CA ASN A 8 -2.08 8.35 -9.10
C ASN A 8 -0.75 8.75 -9.77
N GLU A 9 -0.70 9.94 -10.36
CA GLU A 9 0.52 10.51 -10.95
C GLU A 9 0.91 11.79 -10.17
N PRO A 10 2.01 11.79 -9.39
CA PRO A 10 2.92 10.67 -9.13
C PRO A 10 2.31 9.62 -8.15
N PRO A 11 2.75 8.35 -8.21
CA PRO A 11 2.28 7.32 -7.29
C PRO A 11 2.81 7.57 -5.88
N GLU A 12 1.96 7.36 -4.89
CA GLU A 12 2.35 7.36 -3.47
C GLU A 12 2.57 5.90 -3.03
N VAL A 13 3.74 5.64 -2.43
CA VAL A 13 4.14 4.33 -1.90
C VAL A 13 4.09 4.38 -0.38
N LEU A 14 3.35 3.45 0.21
CA LEU A 14 3.18 3.30 1.65
C LEU A 14 3.78 1.96 2.08
N LEU A 15 4.60 1.97 3.12
CA LEU A 15 5.26 0.81 3.69
C LEU A 15 4.81 0.64 5.14
N ALA A 16 4.51 -0.58 5.53
CA ALA A 16 4.11 -0.93 6.88
C ALA A 16 4.71 -2.29 7.29
N GLU A 17 4.78 -2.54 8.60
CA GLU A 17 5.30 -3.81 9.12
C GLU A 17 4.45 -5.01 8.69
N ASP A 18 3.13 -4.83 8.65
CA ASP A 18 2.13 -5.83 8.24
C ASP A 18 0.89 -5.19 7.61
N GLU A 19 -0.03 -6.03 7.13
CA GLU A 19 -1.28 -5.63 6.49
C GLU A 19 -2.21 -4.82 7.42
N HIS A 20 -2.25 -5.13 8.71
CA HIS A 20 -3.11 -4.44 9.67
C HIS A 20 -2.64 -2.99 9.86
N VAL A 21 -1.33 -2.80 10.01
CA VAL A 21 -0.72 -1.46 10.08
C VAL A 21 -0.85 -0.72 8.75
N LEU A 22 -0.74 -1.42 7.62
CA LEU A 22 -0.92 -0.83 6.30
C LEU A 22 -2.34 -0.27 6.11
N GLY A 23 -3.38 -1.05 6.47
CA GLY A 23 -4.77 -0.61 6.38
C GLY A 23 -5.03 0.66 7.21
N ARG A 24 -4.51 0.69 8.45
CA ARG A 24 -4.60 1.88 9.30
C ARG A 24 -3.82 3.07 8.73
N LEU A 25 -2.62 2.84 8.19
CA LEU A 25 -1.81 3.88 7.55
C LEU A 25 -2.55 4.51 6.37
N ILE A 26 -3.12 3.70 5.48
CA ILE A 26 -3.90 4.18 4.33
C ILE A 26 -5.12 5.00 4.81
N ALA A 27 -5.87 4.47 5.78
CA ALA A 27 -7.03 5.15 6.35
C ALA A 27 -6.67 6.53 6.92
N LEU A 28 -5.59 6.62 7.69
CA LEU A 28 -5.16 7.88 8.29
C LEU A 28 -4.52 8.83 7.27
N ARG A 29 -3.69 8.32 6.36
CA ARG A 29 -2.87 9.16 5.47
C ARG A 29 -3.66 9.66 4.26
N LEU A 30 -4.51 8.82 3.68
CA LEU A 30 -5.25 9.12 2.46
C LEU A 30 -6.71 9.45 2.76
N VAL A 31 -7.41 8.54 3.44
CA VAL A 31 -8.87 8.66 3.63
C VAL A 31 -9.20 9.87 4.50
N ALA A 32 -8.61 9.96 5.70
CA ALA A 32 -8.89 11.05 6.64
C ALA A 32 -8.44 12.44 6.16
N HIS A 33 -7.54 12.51 5.17
CA HIS A 33 -7.07 13.78 4.58
C HIS A 33 -7.82 14.18 3.31
N THR A 34 -8.78 13.37 2.87
CA THR A 34 -9.58 13.68 1.68
C THR A 34 -10.61 14.76 1.99
N ARG A 35 -10.75 15.74 1.08
CA ARG A 35 -11.71 16.83 1.25
C ARG A 35 -13.15 16.27 1.28
N PRO A 36 -14.00 16.66 2.25
CA PRO A 36 -15.35 16.12 2.37
C PRO A 36 -16.20 16.24 1.09
N GLY A 37 -16.03 17.34 0.33
CA GLY A 37 -16.74 17.54 -0.93
C GLY A 37 -16.41 16.53 -2.04
N ALA A 38 -15.28 15.83 -1.95
CA ALA A 38 -14.90 14.77 -2.89
C ALA A 38 -15.53 13.41 -2.54
N LEU A 39 -16.08 13.26 -1.33
CA LEU A 39 -16.62 11.99 -0.83
C LEU A 39 -18.13 11.87 -1.05
N GLY A 40 -18.82 12.98 -1.30
CA GLY A 40 -20.25 12.99 -1.61
C GLY A 40 -21.08 12.21 -0.59
N HIS A 41 -21.92 11.27 -1.07
CA HIS A 41 -22.79 10.45 -0.23
C HIS A 41 -22.05 9.41 0.62
N GLN A 42 -20.78 9.11 0.32
CA GLN A 42 -19.97 8.14 1.07
C GLN A 42 -19.36 8.75 2.35
N LEU A 43 -19.37 10.08 2.50
CA LEU A 43 -18.72 10.79 3.61
C LEU A 43 -19.14 10.26 4.99
N GLU A 44 -20.44 10.07 5.21
CA GLU A 44 -20.97 9.61 6.50
C GLU A 44 -20.52 8.18 6.81
N GLY A 45 -20.61 7.27 5.82
CA GLY A 45 -20.18 5.88 5.97
C GLY A 45 -18.68 5.73 6.22
N ILE A 46 -17.87 6.50 5.49
CA ILE A 46 -16.41 6.57 5.69
C ILE A 46 -16.10 7.11 7.10
N GLY A 47 -16.77 8.18 7.53
CA GLY A 47 -16.58 8.77 8.85
C GLY A 47 -16.90 7.79 9.98
N ALA A 48 -18.02 7.08 9.89
CA ALA A 48 -18.40 6.05 10.86
C ALA A 48 -17.36 4.90 10.89
N ALA A 49 -16.93 4.41 9.72
CA ALA A 49 -15.91 3.36 9.65
C ALA A 49 -14.57 3.79 10.27
N LEU A 50 -14.14 5.04 10.06
CA LEU A 50 -12.93 5.59 10.69
C LEU A 50 -13.05 5.68 12.22
N LEU A 51 -14.21 6.10 12.74
CA LEU A 51 -14.45 6.21 14.19
C LEU A 51 -14.54 4.84 14.87
N ASP A 52 -15.10 3.85 14.17
CA ASP A 52 -15.20 2.46 14.65
C ASP A 52 -13.92 1.65 14.43
N GLU A 53 -12.84 2.26 13.94
CA GLU A 53 -11.57 1.61 13.58
C GLU A 53 -11.71 0.50 12.52
N ARG A 54 -12.78 0.54 11.72
CA ARG A 54 -13.01 -0.36 10.58
C ARG A 54 -12.26 0.14 9.35
N TRP A 55 -10.93 0.05 9.41
CA TRP A 55 -10.02 0.64 8.40
C TRP A 55 -10.28 0.13 6.99
N ALA A 56 -10.46 -1.18 6.81
CA ALA A 56 -10.71 -1.76 5.49
C ALA A 56 -12.00 -1.23 4.85
N ASP A 57 -13.06 -1.07 5.64
CA ASP A 57 -14.33 -0.52 5.18
C ASP A 57 -14.17 0.96 4.78
N ALA A 58 -13.48 1.75 5.61
CA ALA A 58 -13.21 3.16 5.32
C ALA A 58 -12.42 3.34 4.00
N VAL A 59 -11.41 2.50 3.78
CA VAL A 59 -10.61 2.52 2.54
C VAL A 59 -11.45 2.08 1.35
N THR A 60 -12.26 1.03 1.48
CA THR A 60 -13.13 0.54 0.40
C THR A 60 -14.12 1.59 -0.05
N HIS A 61 -14.87 2.19 0.88
CA HIS A 61 -15.82 3.25 0.57
C HIS A 61 -15.15 4.50 -0.01
N TRP A 62 -13.94 4.81 0.43
CA TRP A 62 -13.16 5.91 -0.12
C TRP A 62 -12.70 5.65 -1.57
N MET A 63 -12.27 4.43 -1.89
CA MET A 63 -11.94 4.04 -3.27
C MET A 63 -13.17 4.14 -4.17
N GLU A 64 -14.33 3.69 -3.69
CA GLU A 64 -15.61 3.83 -4.40
C GLU A 64 -15.99 5.31 -4.64
N ALA A 65 -15.80 6.16 -3.62
CA ALA A 65 -16.16 7.57 -3.70
C ALA A 65 -15.26 8.37 -4.66
N THR A 66 -13.96 8.08 -4.65
CA THR A 66 -12.95 8.88 -5.35
C THR A 66 -12.54 8.28 -6.70
N GLY A 67 -12.83 7.01 -6.94
CA GLY A 67 -12.30 6.24 -8.07
C GLY A 67 -10.80 5.93 -7.95
N THR A 68 -10.16 6.27 -6.82
CA THR A 68 -8.74 5.98 -6.60
C THR A 68 -8.55 4.48 -6.40
N VAL A 69 -7.52 3.93 -7.03
CA VAL A 69 -7.15 2.51 -6.89
C VAL A 69 -5.84 2.39 -6.11
N ILE A 70 -5.82 1.46 -5.16
CA ILE A 70 -4.65 1.08 -4.37
C ILE A 70 -4.32 -0.37 -4.68
N ASP A 71 -3.08 -0.65 -5.07
CA ASP A 71 -2.54 -2.00 -5.13
C ASP A 71 -1.85 -2.28 -3.80
N ALA A 72 -2.25 -3.35 -3.11
CA ALA A 72 -1.70 -3.74 -1.82
C ALA A 72 -1.03 -5.12 -1.90
N TYR A 73 0.13 -5.24 -1.26
CA TYR A 73 0.99 -6.41 -1.24
C TYR A 73 1.34 -6.72 0.24
N PRO A 74 0.67 -7.69 0.87
CA PRO A 74 0.74 -7.88 2.32
C PRO A 74 2.06 -8.47 2.82
N ASP A 75 2.74 -9.26 1.99
CA ASP A 75 3.89 -10.09 2.38
C ASP A 75 5.10 -9.90 1.46
N GLU A 76 5.52 -8.65 1.25
CA GLU A 76 6.71 -8.37 0.46
C GLU A 76 7.99 -8.60 1.27
N GLU A 77 8.94 -9.28 0.64
CA GLU A 77 10.28 -9.49 1.17
C GLU A 77 11.16 -8.25 0.93
N VAL A 78 11.79 -7.77 1.99
CA VAL A 78 12.81 -6.71 1.86
C VAL A 78 14.16 -7.37 1.65
N TRP A 79 14.70 -7.18 0.45
CA TRP A 79 16.07 -7.58 0.15
C TRP A 79 17.06 -6.56 0.71
N THR A 80 18.06 -7.07 1.42
CA THR A 80 19.11 -6.28 2.04
C THR A 80 20.45 -6.49 1.35
N GLU A 81 21.41 -5.59 1.59
CA GLU A 81 22.78 -5.72 1.08
C GLU A 81 23.43 -7.04 1.53
N GLU A 82 23.14 -7.50 2.75
CA GLU A 82 23.66 -8.77 3.27
C GLU A 82 23.11 -9.98 2.49
N GLN A 83 21.87 -9.92 2.04
CA GLN A 83 21.26 -10.99 1.25
C GLN A 83 21.73 -10.99 -0.21
N LEU A 84 22.23 -9.87 -0.72
CA LEU A 84 22.66 -9.67 -2.11
C LEU A 84 24.11 -9.16 -2.18
N ASP A 85 24.99 -9.69 -1.33
CA ASP A 85 26.39 -9.28 -1.34
C ASP A 85 27.05 -9.50 -2.71
N GLN A 86 28.19 -8.83 -2.92
CA GLN A 86 28.88 -8.82 -4.21
C GLN A 86 29.27 -10.23 -4.68
N ASP A 87 29.66 -11.13 -3.76
CA ASP A 87 30.09 -12.48 -4.10
C ASP A 87 28.89 -13.34 -4.54
N ARG A 88 27.78 -13.24 -3.82
CA ARG A 88 26.52 -13.92 -4.14
C ARG A 88 25.90 -13.42 -5.43
N ALA A 89 25.79 -12.10 -5.61
CA ALA A 89 25.27 -11.51 -6.84
C ALA A 89 26.11 -11.94 -8.06
N SER A 90 27.44 -11.91 -7.93
CA SER A 90 28.36 -12.38 -8.99
C SER A 90 28.18 -13.86 -9.32
N PHE A 91 27.98 -14.70 -8.30
CA PHE A 91 27.70 -16.13 -8.50
C PHE A 91 26.37 -16.37 -9.20
N GLU A 92 25.27 -15.76 -8.74
CA GLU A 92 23.93 -15.93 -9.31
C GLU A 92 23.89 -15.54 -10.80
N VAL A 93 24.58 -14.45 -11.18
CA VAL A 93 24.72 -14.03 -12.59
C VAL A 93 25.40 -15.10 -13.44
N ARG A 94 26.49 -15.73 -12.97
CA ARG A 94 27.26 -16.72 -13.76
C ARG A 94 26.46 -17.99 -14.08
N VAL A 95 25.51 -18.36 -13.24
CA VAL A 95 24.66 -19.55 -13.42
C VAL A 95 23.31 -19.23 -14.03
N ALA A 96 23.02 -17.94 -14.26
CA ALA A 96 21.72 -17.46 -14.70
C ALA A 96 21.33 -18.04 -16.07
N PRO A 97 20.05 -18.42 -16.28
CA PRO A 97 19.57 -18.98 -17.54
C PRO A 97 19.79 -18.09 -18.76
N ILE A 98 19.87 -16.77 -18.60
CA ILE A 98 20.06 -15.81 -19.71
C ILE A 98 21.41 -15.96 -20.42
N PHE A 99 22.39 -16.63 -19.80
CA PHE A 99 23.72 -16.88 -20.38
C PHE A 99 23.92 -18.32 -20.86
N LYS A 100 22.85 -19.10 -20.93
CA LYS A 100 22.85 -20.45 -21.53
C LYS A 100 22.17 -20.41 -22.89
#